data_AF-A0AAN7V7Z7-F1
#
_entry.id   AF-A0AAN7V7Z7-F1
#
_cell.length_a   1.000
_cell.length_b   1.000
_cell.length_c   1.000
_cell.angle_alpha   90.00
_cell.angle_beta   90.00
_cell.angle_gamma   90.00
#
_symmetry.space_group_name_H-M   'P 1'
#
loop_
_entity.id
_entity.type
_entity.pdbx_description
1 polymer ?
#
loop_
_entity_poly.entity_id
_entity_poly.type
_entity_poly.pdbx_seq_one_letter_code
_entity_poly.pdbx_strand_id
1 'polypeptide(L)'
;MATNGPKPLVICGPSGTGKSTLLTRLLADYPSSFGFSVSHTTRLPREGEIDGVHYHFTTVKDMKEDINEGKFIEWATFGGNMYGTSKKAVDVVRDCGKVT
;
A
#
# COMPACT_ATOMS: atom_id res chain seq x y z
N MET A 1 20.82 1.32 -10.47
CA MET A 1 20.13 1.74 -11.72
C MET A 1 18.91 2.52 -11.31
N ALA A 2 18.72 3.74 -11.85
CA ALA A 2 17.57 4.57 -11.55
C ALA A 2 16.30 3.91 -12.11
N THR A 3 15.25 3.89 -11.31
CA THR A 3 13.99 3.19 -11.60
C THR A 3 13.24 3.82 -12.79
N ASN A 4 12.84 3.00 -13.77
CA ASN A 4 12.20 3.42 -15.02
C ASN A 4 10.70 3.82 -14.90
N GLY A 5 10.10 3.70 -13.71
CA GLY A 5 8.69 4.05 -13.48
C GLY A 5 8.50 5.45 -12.85
N PRO A 6 7.30 6.03 -12.93
CA PRO A 6 6.99 7.34 -12.34
C PRO A 6 7.36 7.44 -10.84
N LYS A 7 7.60 8.67 -10.38
CA LYS A 7 7.86 8.94 -8.96
C LYS A 7 6.57 8.73 -8.14
N PRO A 8 6.64 8.07 -6.96
CA PRO A 8 5.49 7.94 -6.07
C PRO A 8 4.95 9.29 -5.58
N LEU A 9 3.65 9.38 -5.37
CA LEU A 9 2.95 10.49 -4.71
C LEU A 9 2.49 10.03 -3.31
N VAL A 10 3.04 10.65 -2.26
CA VAL A 10 2.66 10.31 -0.89
C VAL A 10 1.64 11.34 -0.36
N ILE A 11 0.46 10.86 0.03
CA ILE A 11 -0.58 11.68 0.69
C ILE A 11 -0.61 11.33 2.17
N CYS A 12 -0.16 12.25 3.02
CA CYS A 12 -0.06 12.05 4.47
C CYS A 12 -0.88 13.10 5.26
N GLY A 13 -1.21 12.78 6.52
CA GLY A 13 -1.97 13.67 7.41
C GLY A 13 -2.78 12.90 8.47
N PRO A 14 -3.26 13.57 9.54
CA PRO A 14 -4.00 12.95 10.64
C PRO A 14 -5.24 12.15 10.22
N SER A 15 -5.72 11.25 11.08
CA SER A 15 -7.01 10.59 10.85
C SER A 15 -8.15 11.61 10.70
N GLY A 16 -9.11 11.34 9.82
CA GLY A 16 -10.27 12.22 9.60
C GLY A 16 -10.07 13.41 8.66
N THR A 17 -8.86 13.66 8.13
CA THR A 17 -8.60 14.82 7.23
C THR A 17 -9.04 14.64 5.77
N GLY A 18 -9.71 13.53 5.42
CA GLY A 18 -10.23 13.30 4.06
C GLY A 18 -9.24 12.69 3.05
N LYS A 19 -8.09 12.15 3.49
CA LYS A 19 -7.08 11.53 2.61
C LYS A 19 -7.65 10.45 1.70
N SER A 20 -8.47 9.55 2.24
CA SER A 20 -9.09 8.47 1.46
C SER A 20 -10.05 9.03 0.42
N THR A 21 -10.82 10.07 0.75
CA THR A 21 -11.71 10.76 -0.21
C THR A 21 -10.92 11.36 -1.37
N LEU A 22 -9.79 12.01 -1.09
CA LEU A 22 -8.91 12.57 -2.11
C LEU A 22 -8.32 11.46 -2.99
N LEU A 23 -7.82 10.37 -2.40
CA LEU A 23 -7.28 9.22 -3.12
C LEU A 23 -8.33 8.58 -4.05
N THR A 24 -9.53 8.32 -3.54
CA THR A 24 -10.64 7.76 -4.33
C THR A 24 -10.96 8.64 -5.53
N ARG A 25 -11.04 9.96 -5.34
CA ARG A 25 -11.34 10.89 -6.42
C ARG A 25 -10.19 10.97 -7.44
N LEU A 26 -8.95 11.00 -6.99
CA LEU A 26 -7.76 11.01 -7.86
C LEU A 26 -7.72 9.77 -8.78
N LEU A 27 -7.97 8.59 -8.22
CA LEU A 27 -7.98 7.33 -8.98
C LEU A 27 -9.17 7.27 -9.96
N ALA A 28 -10.31 7.86 -9.60
CA ALA A 28 -11.49 7.92 -10.47
C ALA A 28 -11.33 8.93 -11.61
N ASP A 29 -10.77 10.11 -11.34
CA ASP A 29 -10.59 11.18 -12.33
C ASP A 29 -9.43 10.88 -13.30
N TYR A 30 -8.42 10.09 -12.87
CA TYR A 30 -7.21 9.81 -13.64
C TYR A 30 -6.79 8.31 -13.63
N PRO A 31 -7.67 7.38 -14.05
CA PRO A 31 -7.46 5.94 -13.88
C PRO A 31 -6.30 5.38 -14.74
N SER A 32 -5.92 6.08 -15.82
CA SER A 32 -4.79 5.71 -16.68
C SER A 32 -3.45 6.19 -16.14
N SER A 33 -3.44 7.20 -15.27
CA SER A 33 -2.22 7.85 -14.78
C SER A 33 -1.84 7.41 -13.38
N PHE A 34 -2.82 7.10 -12.52
CA PHE A 34 -2.61 6.73 -11.14
C PHE A 34 -3.02 5.29 -10.85
N GLY A 35 -2.27 4.64 -9.97
CA GLY A 35 -2.64 3.37 -9.35
C GLY A 35 -2.49 3.46 -7.84
N PHE A 36 -2.99 2.46 -7.13
CA PHE A 36 -2.92 2.40 -5.67
C PHE A 36 -2.08 1.20 -5.25
N SER A 37 -1.04 1.44 -4.45
CA SER A 37 -0.26 0.36 -3.86
C SER A 37 -1.04 -0.29 -2.71
N VAL A 38 -1.36 -1.57 -2.86
CA VAL A 38 -2.06 -2.32 -1.82
C VAL A 38 -1.10 -2.68 -0.68
N SER A 39 -1.37 -2.15 0.52
CA SER A 39 -0.57 -2.42 1.72
C SER A 39 -0.80 -3.83 2.27
N HIS A 40 0.08 -4.29 3.16
CA HIS A 40 -0.03 -5.57 3.87
C HIS A 40 -0.64 -5.36 5.25
N THR A 41 -1.33 -6.37 5.77
CA THR A 41 -1.75 -6.40 7.17
C THR A 41 -1.72 -7.81 7.76
N THR A 42 -1.45 -7.90 9.06
CA THR A 42 -1.56 -9.15 9.83
C THR A 42 -2.95 -9.40 10.41
N ARG A 43 -3.86 -8.43 10.24
CA ARG A 43 -5.25 -8.57 10.64
C ARG A 43 -5.92 -9.60 9.71
N LEU A 44 -6.80 -10.44 10.25
CA LEU A 44 -7.65 -11.29 9.41
C LEU A 44 -8.59 -10.43 8.54
N PRO A 45 -8.88 -10.86 7.30
CA PRO A 45 -9.86 -10.19 6.45
C PRO A 45 -11.23 -10.14 7.13
N ARG A 46 -11.90 -9.00 7.01
CA ARG A 46 -13.32 -8.85 7.35
C ARG A 46 -14.18 -9.43 6.24
N GLU A 47 -15.44 -9.69 6.54
CA GLU A 47 -16.42 -10.08 5.54
C GLU A 47 -16.45 -9.08 4.37
N GLY A 48 -16.33 -9.59 3.15
CA GLY A 48 -16.27 -8.79 1.92
C GLY A 48 -14.90 -8.24 1.54
N GLU A 49 -13.88 -8.33 2.41
CA GLU A 49 -12.52 -7.97 2.03
C GLU A 49 -11.87 -9.07 1.16
N ILE A 50 -11.14 -8.63 0.15
CA ILE A 50 -10.49 -9.49 -0.85
C ILE A 50 -8.97 -9.27 -0.77
N ASP A 51 -8.23 -10.38 -0.67
CA ASP A 51 -6.77 -10.39 -0.68
C ASP A 51 -6.21 -9.82 -2.00
N GLY A 52 -5.19 -8.99 -1.90
CA GLY A 52 -4.58 -8.30 -3.03
C GLY A 52 -5.39 -7.14 -3.62
N VAL A 53 -6.58 -6.86 -3.07
CA VAL A 53 -7.40 -5.69 -3.42
C VAL A 53 -7.44 -4.69 -2.28
N HIS A 54 -7.83 -5.16 -1.09
CA HIS A 54 -7.97 -4.30 0.09
C HIS A 54 -6.68 -4.24 0.89
N TYR A 55 -6.10 -5.41 1.13
CA TYR A 55 -4.77 -5.61 1.70
C TYR A 55 -4.18 -6.90 1.13
N HIS A 56 -2.87 -7.04 1.24
CA HIS A 56 -2.23 -8.36 1.28
C HIS A 56 -2.30 -8.88 2.73
N PHE A 57 -3.17 -9.84 2.96
CA PHE A 57 -3.34 -10.45 4.28
C PHE A 57 -2.22 -11.46 4.51
N THR A 58 -1.42 -11.22 5.54
CA THR A 58 -0.22 -12.01 5.85
C THR A 58 -0.16 -12.38 7.33
N THR A 59 0.83 -13.15 7.75
CA THR A 59 1.03 -13.48 9.17
C THR A 59 2.03 -12.52 9.81
N VAL A 60 1.97 -12.39 11.15
CA VAL A 60 2.95 -11.60 11.92
C VAL A 60 4.37 -12.13 11.70
N LYS A 61 4.52 -13.45 11.56
CA LYS A 61 5.82 -14.09 11.35
C LYS A 61 6.41 -13.63 10.01
N ASP A 62 5.68 -13.85 8.92
CA ASP A 62 6.16 -13.56 7.57
C ASP A 62 6.42 -12.06 7.39
N MET A 63 5.53 -11.21 7.90
CA MET A 63 5.72 -9.75 7.83
C MET A 63 6.96 -9.28 8.59
N LYS A 64 7.29 -9.87 9.74
CA LYS A 64 8.51 -9.54 10.49
C LYS A 64 9.77 -10.01 9.78
N GLU A 65 9.75 -11.19 9.17
CA GLU A 65 10.86 -11.68 8.34
C GLU A 65 11.12 -10.72 7.17
N ASP A 66 10.07 -10.34 6.44
CA ASP A 66 10.18 -9.39 5.33
C ASP A 66 10.64 -7.98 5.75
N ILE A 67 10.23 -7.51 6.93
CA ILE A 67 10.72 -6.25 7.51
C ILE A 67 12.22 -6.34 7.80
N ASN A 68 12.69 -7.43 8.40
CA ASN A 68 14.11 -7.64 8.71
C ASN A 68 14.96 -7.74 7.44
N GLU A 69 14.40 -8.26 6.35
CA GLU A 69 15.01 -8.30 5.03
C GLU A 69 14.94 -6.94 4.28
N GLY A 70 14.35 -5.91 4.89
CA GLY A 70 14.26 -4.58 4.32
C GLY A 70 13.31 -4.48 3.12
N LYS A 71 12.31 -5.36 3.03
CA LYS A 71 11.32 -5.36 1.93
C LYS A 71 10.21 -4.31 2.12
N PHE A 72 10.05 -3.77 3.32
CA PHE A 72 9.06 -2.74 3.63
C PHE A 72 9.62 -1.32 3.53
N ILE A 73 8.82 -0.39 3.00
CA ILE A 73 9.12 1.05 2.95
C ILE A 73 8.72 1.70 4.28
N GLU A 74 7.54 1.36 4.77
CA GLU A 74 7.01 1.79 6.05
C GLU A 74 6.19 0.65 6.67
N TRP A 75 6.09 0.67 7.99
CA TRP A 75 5.20 -0.19 8.74
C TRP A 75 4.88 0.40 10.11
N ALA A 76 3.73 0.01 10.67
CA ALA A 76 3.29 0.38 12.00
C ALA A 76 2.41 -0.70 12.63
N THR A 77 2.31 -0.69 13.96
CA THR A 77 1.38 -1.53 14.70
C THR A 77 0.20 -0.68 15.17
N PHE A 78 -1.02 -1.10 14.86
CA PHE A 78 -2.25 -0.44 15.27
C PHE A 78 -3.31 -1.48 15.66
N GLY A 79 -3.93 -1.30 16.83
CA GLY A 79 -4.97 -2.22 17.31
C GLY A 79 -4.52 -3.69 17.37
N GLY A 80 -3.26 -3.93 17.76
CA GLY A 80 -2.66 -5.26 17.88
C GLY A 80 -2.27 -5.93 16.55
N ASN A 81 -2.48 -5.27 15.41
CA ASN A 81 -2.12 -5.78 14.08
C ASN A 81 -1.03 -4.92 13.45
N MET A 82 -0.21 -5.52 12.60
CA MET A 82 0.79 -4.80 11.81
C MET A 82 0.18 -4.40 10.46
N TYR A 83 0.61 -3.24 9.97
CA TYR A 83 0.28 -2.69 8.67
C TYR A 83 1.55 -2.13 8.04
N GLY A 84 1.66 -2.18 6.71
CA GLY A 84 2.82 -1.61 6.04
C GLY A 84 2.79 -1.75 4.54
N THR A 85 3.59 -0.93 3.87
CA THR A 85 3.67 -0.89 2.42
C THR A 85 5.01 -1.45 1.97
N SER A 86 4.99 -2.53 1.18
CA SER A 86 6.20 -3.16 0.67
C SER A 86 6.74 -2.45 -0.56
N LYS A 87 8.06 -2.56 -0.80
CA LYS A 87 8.71 -2.08 -2.02
C LYS A 87 8.04 -2.67 -3.27
N LYS A 88 7.74 -3.97 -3.21
CA LYS A 88 7.04 -4.70 -4.27
C LYS A 88 5.66 -4.13 -4.56
N ALA A 89 4.87 -3.77 -3.54
CA ALA A 89 3.53 -3.19 -3.75
C ALA A 89 3.59 -1.87 -4.53
N VAL A 90 4.62 -1.05 -4.27
CA VAL A 90 4.91 0.18 -5.02
C VAL A 90 5.41 -0.12 -6.43
N ASP A 91 6.33 -1.07 -6.58
CA ASP A 91 6.94 -1.38 -7.88
C ASP A 91 5.92 -1.98 -8.86
N VAL A 92 4.98 -2.81 -8.40
CA VAL A 92 3.90 -3.36 -9.24
C VAL A 92 3.12 -2.26 -9.97
N VAL A 93 2.77 -1.18 -9.28
CA VAL A 93 2.06 -0.04 -9.88
C VAL A 93 2.95 0.75 -10.84
N ARG A 94 4.21 0.94 -10.45
CA ARG A 94 5.19 1.72 -11.23
C ARG A 94 5.62 1.02 -12.51
N ASP A 95 5.70 -0.31 -12.48
CA ASP A 95 6.01 -1.15 -13.64
C ASP A 95 4.86 -1.14 -14.66
N CYS A 96 3.65 -0.78 -14.24
CA CYS A 96 2.52 -0.49 -15.14
C CYS A 96 2.57 0.93 -15.74
N GLY A 97 3.64 1.69 -15.48
CA GLY A 97 3.80 3.07 -15.96
C GLY A 97 2.94 4.10 -15.22
N LYS A 98 2.36 3.75 -14.07
CA LYS A 98 1.49 4.63 -13.29
C LYS A 98 2.21 5.28 -12.12
N VAL A 99 1.74 6.46 -11.72
CA VAL A 99 2.08 7.08 -10.44
C VAL A 99 1.35 6.30 -9.34
N THR A 100 2.11 5.78 -8.38
CA THR A 100 1.54 5.17 -7.17
C THR A 100 1.37 6.16 -6.04
#